data_AF-A0A258HHC3-F1
#
_entry.id   AF-A0A258HHC3-F1
#
_cell.length_a   1.000
_cell.length_b   1.000
_cell.length_c   1.000
_cell.angle_alpha   90.00
_cell.angle_beta   90.00
_cell.angle_gamma   90.00
#
_symmetry.space_group_name_H-M   'P 1'
#
loop_
_entity.id
_entity.type
_entity.pdbx_description
1 polymer ?
#
loop_
_entity_poly.entity_id
_entity_poly.type
_entity_poly.pdbx_seq_one_letter_code
_entity_poly.pdbx_strand_id
1 'polypeptide(L)' 'MTSSDTELERFKAARDTAIHRLNLIQQGAQILYEDGTPVDMASEKARLEVVVADMDRRIARLALMAATPTGPLN' A
#
# COMPACT_ATOMS: atom_id res chain seq x y z
N MET A 1 -4.33 -11.46 18.73
CA MET A 1 -4.01 -10.51 17.65
C MET A 1 -4.25 -9.11 18.21
N THR A 2 -3.22 -8.27 18.34
CA THR A 2 -3.43 -6.89 18.78
C THR A 2 -4.07 -6.06 17.66
N SER A 3 -4.66 -4.92 17.99
CA SER A 3 -5.22 -3.99 16.98
C SER A 3 -4.14 -3.51 16.00
N SER A 4 -2.92 -3.30 16.48
CA SER A 4 -1.74 -2.95 15.68
C SER A 4 -1.29 -4.07 14.75
N ASP A 5 -1.31 -5.34 15.17
CA ASP A 5 -0.99 -6.47 14.27
C ASP A 5 -2.02 -6.54 13.13
N THR A 6 -3.29 -6.34 13.46
CA THR A 6 -4.38 -6.34 12.47
C THR A 6 -4.29 -5.15 11.51
N GLU A 7 -3.82 -4.00 11.98
CA GLU A 7 -3.57 -2.83 11.14
C GLU A 7 -2.36 -3.01 10.22
N LEU A 8 -1.26 -3.56 10.75
CA LEU A 8 -0.05 -3.88 9.99
C LEU A 8 -0.36 -4.83 8.82
N GLU A 9 -1.09 -5.92 9.08
CA GLU A 9 -1.47 -6.87 8.03
C GLU A 9 -2.39 -6.25 6.98
N ARG A 10 -3.30 -5.35 7.38
CA ARG A 10 -4.12 -4.59 6.42
C ARG A 10 -3.30 -3.68 5.51
N PHE A 11 -2.29 -2.98 6.06
CA PHE A 11 -1.40 -2.16 5.24
C PHE A 11 -0.54 -2.99 4.28
N LYS A 12 -0.04 -4.15 4.71
CA LYS A 12 0.69 -5.08 3.82
C LYS A 12 -0.18 -5.55 2.67
N ALA A 13 -1.40 -6.02 2.94
CA ALA A 13 -2.32 -6.48 1.89
C ALA A 13 -2.67 -5.36 0.90
N ALA A 14 -2.90 -4.14 1.40
CA ALA A 14 -3.19 -2.99 0.56
C ALA A 14 -1.98 -2.59 -0.33
N ARG A 15 -0.77 -2.65 0.22
CA ARG A 15 0.48 -2.42 -0.50
C ARG A 15 0.67 -3.43 -1.63
N ASP A 16 0.50 -4.71 -1.33
CA ASP A 16 0.67 -5.77 -2.33
C ASP A 16 -0.33 -5.63 -3.47
N THR A 17 -1.56 -5.21 -3.17
CA THR A 17 -2.57 -4.86 -4.18
C THR A 17 -2.13 -3.68 -5.05
N ALA A 18 -1.55 -2.62 -4.46
CA ALA A 18 -1.06 -1.47 -5.22
C ALA A 18 0.13 -1.83 -6.12
N ILE A 19 1.06 -2.67 -5.63
CA ILE A 19 2.18 -3.20 -6.42
C ILE A 19 1.66 -4.08 -7.57
N HIS A 20 0.68 -4.94 -7.31
CA HIS A 20 0.08 -5.76 -8.37
C HIS A 20 -0.53 -4.87 -9.47
N ARG A 21 -1.23 -3.80 -9.11
CA ARG A 21 -1.74 -2.82 -10.09
C ARG A 21 -0.64 -2.14 -10.88
N LEU A 22 0.45 -1.71 -10.23
CA LEU A 22 1.61 -1.15 -10.94
C LEU A 22 2.18 -2.12 -11.96
N ASN A 23 2.29 -3.41 -11.61
CA ASN A 23 2.78 -4.45 -12.51
C ASN A 23 1.84 -4.63 -13.72
N LEU A 24 0.52 -4.59 -13.51
CA LEU A 24 -0.44 -4.65 -14.61
C LEU A 24 -0.31 -3.44 -15.55
N ILE A 25 -0.14 -2.23 -15.00
CA ILE A 25 0.08 -1.03 -15.81
C ILE A 25 1.37 -1.15 -16.63
N GLN A 26 2.45 -1.67 -16.03
CA GLN A 26 3.71 -1.92 -16.74
C GLN A 26 3.56 -2.96 -17.87
N GLN A 27 2.62 -3.90 -17.73
CA GLN A 27 2.28 -4.88 -18.76
C GLN A 27 1.32 -4.32 -19.84
N GLY A 28 0.92 -3.05 -19.75
CA GLY A 28 0.07 -2.39 -20.74
C GLY A 28 -1.44 -2.48 -20.43
N ALA A 29 -1.82 -2.81 -19.20
CA ALA A 29 -3.22 -2.74 -18.79
C ALA A 29 -3.77 -1.31 -18.94
N GLN A 30 -5.02 -1.21 -19.40
CA GLN A 30 -5.74 0.06 -19.50
C GLN A 30 -6.93 0.05 -18.55
N ILE A 31 -7.23 1.21 -17.98
CA ILE A 31 -8.40 1.44 -17.14
C ILE A 31 -9.29 2.43 -17.86
N LEU A 32 -10.57 2.14 -17.92
CA LEU A 32 -11.60 3.04 -18.41
C LEU A 32 -12.46 3.49 -17.21
N TYR A 33 -12.91 4.73 -17.24
CA TYR A 33 -14.02 5.18 -16.41
C TYR A 33 -15.31 4.47 -16.86
N GLU A 34 -16.38 4.58 -16.06
CA GLU A 34 -17.66 3.93 -16.35
C GLU A 34 -18.29 4.38 -17.68
N ASP A 35 -17.97 5.60 -18.13
CA ASP A 35 -18.41 6.17 -19.41
C ASP A 35 -17.55 5.74 -20.61
N GLY A 36 -16.53 4.90 -20.39
CA GLY A 36 -15.59 4.44 -21.40
C GLY A 36 -14.41 5.38 -21.66
N THR A 37 -14.33 6.53 -20.99
CA THR A 37 -13.19 7.44 -21.10
C THR A 37 -11.92 6.78 -20.54
N PRO A 38 -10.77 6.81 -21.25
CA PRO A 38 -9.55 6.21 -20.74
C PRO A 38 -8.95 7.02 -19.58
N VAL A 39 -8.47 6.32 -18.57
CA VAL A 39 -7.65 6.91 -17.50
C VAL A 39 -6.26 7.23 -18.05
N ASP A 40 -5.69 8.36 -17.62
CA ASP A 40 -4.27 8.65 -17.84
C ASP A 40 -3.42 7.68 -17.02
N MET A 41 -2.92 6.64 -17.70
CA MET A 41 -2.14 5.58 -17.06
C MET A 41 -0.80 6.07 -16.52
N ALA A 42 -0.22 7.16 -17.04
CA ALA A 42 1.01 7.72 -16.50
C ALA A 42 0.76 8.40 -15.15
N SER A 43 -0.31 9.19 -15.07
CA SER A 43 -0.77 9.78 -13.81
C SER A 43 -1.19 8.72 -12.79
N GLU A 44 -1.90 7.67 -13.23
CA GLU A 44 -2.32 6.59 -12.32
C GLU A 44 -1.13 5.80 -11.79
N LYS A 45 -0.12 5.55 -12.63
CA LYS A 45 1.15 4.95 -12.19
C LYS A 45 1.82 5.81 -11.12
N ALA A 46 1.99 7.11 -11.38
CA ALA A 46 2.63 8.02 -10.42
C ALA A 46 1.86 8.09 -9.09
N ARG A 47 0.52 8.09 -9.13
CA ARG A 47 -0.32 8.02 -7.94
C ARG A 47 -0.07 6.72 -7.15
N LEU A 48 -0.04 5.57 -7.82
CA LEU A 48 0.18 4.28 -7.16
C LEU A 48 1.59 4.17 -6.54
N GLU A 49 2.62 4.74 -7.18
CA GLU A 49 3.97 4.81 -6.62
C GLU A 49 4.00 5.60 -5.30
N VAL A 50 3.30 6.73 -5.24
CA VAL A 50 3.15 7.53 -4.01
C VAL A 50 2.42 6.74 -2.91
N VAL A 51 1.36 6.02 -3.27
CA VAL A 51 0.60 5.17 -2.34
C VAL A 51 1.48 4.08 -1.74
N VAL A 52 2.26 3.38 -2.57
CA VAL A 52 3.18 2.32 -2.11
C VAL A 52 4.23 2.90 -1.16
N ALA A 53 4.86 4.02 -1.52
CA ALA A 53 5.85 4.66 -0.68
C ALA A 53 5.29 5.10 0.68
N ASP A 54 4.03 5.54 0.73
CA ASP A 54 3.37 5.87 1.99
C ASP A 54 3.06 4.63 2.84
N MET A 55 2.57 3.56 2.22
CA MET A 55 2.32 2.29 2.90
C MET A 55 3.61 1.69 3.45
N ASP A 56 4.72 1.74 2.71
CA ASP A 56 6.03 1.28 3.17
C ASP A 56 6.46 2.00 4.46
N ARG A 57 6.32 3.32 4.51
CA ARG A 57 6.64 4.11 5.73
C ARG A 57 5.77 3.70 6.92
N ARG A 58 4.46 3.49 6.71
CA ARG A 58 3.52 3.10 7.77
C ARG A 58 3.79 1.68 8.27
N ILE A 59 4.04 0.74 7.35
CA ILE A 59 4.40 -0.65 7.66
C ILE A 59 5.67 -0.68 8.50
N ALA A 60 6.72 0.04 8.09
CA ALA A 60 7.97 0.10 8.84
C ALA A 60 7.76 0.60 10.27
N ARG A 61 6.96 1.67 10.44
CA ARG A 61 6.63 2.22 11.76
C ARG A 61 5.85 1.21 12.62
N LEU A 62 4.81 0.61 12.08
CA LEU A 62 3.97 -0.35 12.80
C LEU A 62 4.75 -1.62 13.16
N ALA A 63 5.59 -2.12 12.26
CA ALA A 63 6.46 -3.27 12.52
C ALA A 63 7.46 -2.99 13.67
N LEU A 64 8.04 -1.79 13.71
CA LEU A 64 8.92 -1.38 14.82
C LEU A 64 8.16 -1.33 16.16
N MET A 65 6.94 -0.80 16.16
CA MET A 65 6.11 -0.71 17.36
C MET A 65 5.68 -2.10 17.86
N ALA A 66 5.38 -3.04 16.96
CA ALA A 66 5.07 -4.42 17.32
C ALA A 66 6.30 -5.18 17.87
N ALA A 67 7.50 -4.87 17.37
CA ALA A 67 8.74 -5.50 17.81
C ALA A 67 9.28 -4.95 19.14
N THR A 68 8.87 -3.74 19.54
CA THR A 68 9.30 -3.12 20.80
C THR A 68 8.22 -3.34 21.87
N PRO A 69 8.39 -4.28 22.83
CA PRO A 69 7.41 -4.48 23.87
C PRO A 69 7.33 -3.19 24.70
N THR A 70 6.20 -2.51 24.60
CA THR A 70 5.93 -1.29 25.37
C THR A 70 5.61 -1.72 26.81
N GLY A 71 6.62 -2.09 27.58
CA GLY A 71 6.53 -2.38 29.01
C GLY A 71 7.45 -1.43 29.79
N PRO A 72 7.05 -0.95 30.98
CA PRO A 72 7.94 -0.10 31.77
C PRO A 72 9.19 -0.89 32.13
N LEU A 73 10.35 -0.25 31.97
CA LEU A 73 11.60 -0.71 32.58
C LEU A 73 11.38 -0.67 34.10
N ASN A 74 11.30 -1.83 34.74
CA ASN A 74 11.35 -1.96 36.19
C ASN A 74 12.73 -1.55 36.71
#